data_AF-A0A2D2CXU0-F1
#
_entry.id   AF-A0A2D2CXU0-F1
#
_cell.length_a   1.000
_cell.length_b   1.000
_cell.length_c   1.000
_cell.angle_alpha   90.00
_cell.angle_beta   90.00
_cell.angle_gamma   90.00
#
_symmetry.space_group_name_H-M   'P 1'
#
loop_
_entity.id
_entity.type
_entity.pdbx_description
1 polymer ?
#
loop_
_entity_poly.entity_id
_entity_poly.type
_entity_poly.pdbx_seq_one_letter_code
_entity_poly.pdbx_strand_id
1 'polypeptide(L)'
;MAGEIHRLRDKAGETEKITINVGFVDLGHIDLLVQEGFYSNRSDFIRTAIRNQIATHADAVKQSIVRHTLELGLRRYSREDLEAVKAAGGRLRIQVIGLATIAEDVTPELALATIESITVLGALQASKAVKAALSDRIA
;
A
#
# COMPACT_ATOMS: atom_id res chain seq x y z
N MET A 1 -8.88 4.89 36.90
CA MET A 1 -8.78 3.61 36.17
C MET A 1 -8.81 3.95 34.68
N ALA A 2 -7.67 4.39 34.15
CA ALA A 2 -7.54 4.73 32.73
C ALA A 2 -7.32 3.42 31.96
N GLY A 3 -8.22 3.09 31.06
CA GLY A 3 -8.14 1.89 30.24
C GLY A 3 -6.85 1.90 29.43
N GLU A 4 -6.06 0.83 29.58
CA GLU A 4 -4.88 0.58 28.77
C GLU A 4 -5.25 0.65 27.30
N ILE A 5 -4.66 1.61 26.59
CA ILE A 5 -4.69 1.67 25.14
C ILE A 5 -3.80 0.51 24.67
N HIS A 6 -4.41 -0.66 24.49
CA HIS A 6 -3.77 -1.78 23.82
C HIS A 6 -3.42 -1.30 22.41
N ARG A 7 -2.16 -0.95 22.17
CA ARG A 7 -1.61 -0.78 20.82
C ARG A 7 -1.82 -2.13 20.14
N LEU A 8 -2.88 -2.21 19.32
CA LEU A 8 -3.09 -3.31 18.40
C LEU A 8 -1.76 -3.55 17.69
N ARG A 9 -1.16 -4.72 17.92
CA ARG A 9 -0.04 -5.20 17.11
C ARG A 9 -0.49 -5.07 15.65
N ASP A 10 0.18 -4.21 14.88
CA ASP A 10 0.03 -4.19 13.43
C ASP A 10 0.19 -5.65 12.97
N LYS A 11 -0.88 -6.25 12.44
CA LYS A 11 -0.84 -7.63 11.95
C LYS A 11 0.28 -7.70 10.92
N ALA A 12 1.19 -8.66 11.09
CA ALA A 12 2.26 -8.92 10.13
C ALA A 12 1.63 -9.16 8.75
N GLY A 13 1.69 -8.15 7.89
CA GLY A 13 1.06 -8.17 6.56
C GLY A 13 0.51 -6.83 6.08
N GLU A 14 0.26 -5.85 6.95
CA GLU A 14 -0.35 -4.56 6.56
C GLU A 14 0.64 -3.38 6.50
N THR A 15 1.91 -3.60 6.86
CA THR A 15 2.94 -2.55 6.86
C THR A 15 4.09 -2.90 5.91
N GLU A 16 4.47 -1.96 5.06
CA GLU A 16 5.62 -2.08 4.17
C GLU A 16 6.85 -1.40 4.78
N LYS A 17 8.01 -2.07 4.77
CA LYS A 17 9.25 -1.48 5.27
C LYS A 17 9.84 -0.54 4.22
N ILE A 18 9.98 0.73 4.57
CA ILE A 18 10.75 1.69 3.78
C ILE A 18 12.20 1.78 4.27
N THR A 19 13.15 1.86 3.35
CA THR A 19 14.56 2.15 3.64
C THR A 19 14.92 3.47 2.97
N ILE A 20 15.39 4.43 3.75
CA ILE A 20 15.70 5.79 3.29
C ILE A 20 17.02 6.26 3.90
N ASN A 21 17.74 7.10 3.17
CA ASN A 21 18.86 7.86 3.71
C ASN A 21 18.34 9.16 4.34
N VAL A 22 18.90 9.55 5.47
CA VAL A 22 18.54 10.77 6.21
C VAL A 22 19.82 11.56 6.49
N GLY A 23 19.76 12.89 6.41
CA GLY A 23 20.91 13.74 6.71
C GLY A 23 21.34 13.64 8.18
N PHE A 24 22.63 13.78 8.46
CA PHE A 24 23.17 13.63 9.82
C PHE A 24 22.54 14.61 10.84
N VAL A 25 22.27 15.84 10.43
CA VAL A 25 21.65 16.86 11.29
C VAL A 25 20.20 16.49 11.62
N ASP A 26 19.42 16.10 10.62
CA ASP A 26 18.03 15.67 10.83
C ASP A 26 17.97 14.43 11.71
N LEU A 27 18.86 13.45 11.49
CA LEU A 27 18.98 12.28 12.35
C LEU A 27 19.26 12.68 13.82
N GLY A 28 20.16 13.64 14.05
CA GLY A 28 20.44 14.18 15.38
C GLY A 28 19.24 14.85 16.04
N HIS A 29 18.45 15.62 15.28
CA HIS A 29 17.20 16.20 15.81
C HIS A 29 16.16 15.13 16.15
N ILE A 30 16.02 14.09 15.32
CA ILE A 30 15.12 12.96 15.60
C ILE A 30 15.54 12.28 16.90
N ASP A 31 16.85 12.05 17.08
CA ASP A 31 17.39 11.44 18.30
C ASP A 31 17.12 12.27 19.55
N LEU A 32 17.32 13.58 19.47
CA LEU A 32 17.04 14.49 20.57
C LEU A 32 15.55 14.45 20.96
N LEU A 33 14.65 14.48 19.98
CA LEU A 33 13.21 14.41 20.23
C LEU A 33 12.79 13.08 20.89
N VAL A 34 13.44 11.98 20.54
CA VAL A 34 13.21 10.68 21.19
C VAL A 34 13.78 10.68 22.62
N GLN A 35 14.99 11.23 22.81
CA GLN A 35 15.65 11.30 24.12
C GLN A 35 14.87 12.16 25.13
N GLU A 36 14.31 13.28 24.68
CA GLU A 36 13.45 14.17 25.49
C GLU A 36 12.03 13.59 25.70
N GLY A 37 11.73 12.41 25.15
CA GLY A 37 10.48 11.70 25.39
C GLY A 37 9.28 12.18 24.58
N PHE A 38 9.46 13.06 23.59
CA PHE A 38 8.37 13.49 22.69
C PHE A 38 7.86 12.32 21.82
N TYR A 39 8.72 11.35 21.52
CA TYR A 39 8.38 10.16 20.73
C TYR A 39 8.96 8.90 21.36
N SER A 40 8.28 7.76 21.20
CA SER A 40 8.74 6.50 21.80
C SER A 40 10.01 5.93 21.12
N ASN A 41 10.23 6.21 19.84
CA ASN A 41 11.40 5.79 19.06
C ASN A 41 11.45 6.51 17.70
N ARG A 42 12.56 6.37 16.96
CA ARG A 42 12.74 6.98 15.62
C ARG A 42 11.63 6.61 14.63
N SER A 43 11.20 5.34 14.62
CA SER A 43 10.16 4.87 13.70
C SER A 43 8.79 5.51 14.00
N ASP A 44 8.50 5.76 15.28
CA ASP A 44 7.28 6.46 15.72
C ASP A 44 7.28 7.92 15.26
N PHE A 45 8.41 8.62 15.42
CA PHE A 45 8.60 9.96 14.86
C PHE A 45 8.35 9.97 13.35
N ILE A 46 9.04 9.10 12.60
CA ILE A 46 8.95 9.07 11.13
C ILE A 46 7.52 8.77 10.68
N ARG A 47 6.86 7.78 11.29
CA ARG A 47 5.46 7.45 10.97
C ARG A 47 4.53 8.63 11.25
N THR A 48 4.74 9.34 12.35
CA THR A 48 3.94 10.52 12.71
C THR A 48 4.16 11.67 11.73
N ALA A 49 5.41 11.95 11.38
CA ALA A 49 5.76 12.98 10.40
C ALA A 49 5.13 12.72 9.02
N ILE A 50 5.16 11.46 8.55
CA ILE A 50 4.51 11.05 7.30
C ILE A 50 2.99 11.32 7.36
N ARG A 51 2.32 10.90 8.44
CA ARG A 51 0.88 11.11 8.62
C ARG A 51 0.52 12.60 8.64
N ASN A 52 1.30 13.40 9.36
CA ASN A 52 1.09 14.84 9.42
C ASN A 52 1.24 15.47 8.04
N GLN A 53 2.25 15.09 7.27
CA GLN A 53 2.44 15.68 5.96
C GLN A 53 1.39 15.25 4.94
N ILE A 54 0.90 14.00 5.00
CA ILE A 54 -0.25 13.57 4.19
C ILE A 54 -1.49 14.38 4.56
N ALA A 55 -1.72 14.63 5.85
CA ALA A 55 -2.85 15.44 6.31
C ALA A 55 -2.79 16.89 5.79
N THR A 56 -1.60 17.50 5.76
CA THR A 56 -1.38 18.83 5.16
C THR A 56 -1.83 18.90 3.70
N HIS A 57 -1.65 17.81 2.94
CA HIS A 57 -1.99 17.73 1.51
C HIS A 57 -3.32 17.03 1.23
N ALA A 58 -4.18 16.83 2.25
CA ALA A 58 -5.34 15.96 2.15
C ALA A 58 -6.28 16.33 0.99
N ASP A 59 -6.52 17.61 0.74
CA ASP A 59 -7.45 18.05 -0.31
C ASP A 59 -6.88 17.83 -1.72
N ALA A 60 -5.59 18.09 -1.92
CA ALA A 60 -4.91 17.79 -3.17
C ALA A 60 -4.92 16.28 -3.46
N VAL A 61 -4.70 15.45 -2.42
CA VAL A 61 -4.76 13.98 -2.54
C VAL A 61 -6.18 13.54 -2.91
N LYS A 62 -7.23 14.04 -2.25
CA LYS A 62 -8.63 13.72 -2.57
C LYS A 62 -9.00 14.09 -4.01
N GLN A 63 -8.62 15.28 -4.47
CA GLN A 63 -8.86 15.70 -5.86
C GLN A 63 -8.16 14.77 -6.86
N SER A 64 -6.94 14.34 -6.56
CA SER A 64 -6.19 13.41 -7.41
C SER A 64 -6.83 12.02 -7.44
N ILE A 65 -7.32 11.53 -6.29
CA ILE A 65 -8.05 10.25 -6.18
C ILE A 65 -9.26 10.24 -7.11
N VAL A 66 -10.09 11.29 -7.04
CA VAL A 66 -11.29 11.42 -7.88
C VAL A 66 -10.93 11.51 -9.35
N ARG A 67 -9.97 12.36 -9.71
CA ARG A 67 -9.54 12.56 -11.11
C ARG A 67 -9.06 11.27 -11.78
N HIS A 68 -8.34 10.44 -11.01
CA HIS A 68 -7.74 9.21 -11.52
C HIS A 68 -8.55 7.95 -11.20
N THR A 69 -9.75 8.10 -10.62
CA THR A 69 -10.64 6.99 -10.22
C THR A 69 -9.92 5.94 -9.35
N LEU A 70 -9.04 6.40 -8.45
CA LEU A 70 -8.23 5.50 -7.64
C LEU A 70 -9.03 4.97 -6.45
N GLU A 71 -8.92 3.67 -6.18
CA GLU A 71 -9.48 3.05 -4.99
C GLU A 71 -8.47 3.10 -3.83
N LEU A 72 -8.89 3.58 -2.66
CA LEU A 72 -8.04 3.65 -1.48
C LEU A 72 -8.17 2.37 -0.64
N GLY A 73 -7.06 1.74 -0.27
CA GLY A 73 -7.03 0.69 0.76
C GLY A 73 -6.27 -0.57 0.36
N LEU A 74 -6.65 -1.68 1.00
CA LEU A 74 -6.10 -3.01 0.76
C LEU A 74 -7.10 -3.80 -0.10
N ARG A 75 -6.71 -4.18 -1.31
CA ARG A 75 -7.51 -4.97 -2.24
C ARG A 75 -6.90 -6.34 -2.43
N ARG A 76 -7.71 -7.38 -2.27
CA ARG A 76 -7.33 -8.77 -2.56
C ARG A 76 -8.16 -9.29 -3.72
N TYR A 77 -7.51 -9.90 -4.70
CA TYR A 77 -8.12 -10.58 -5.83
C TYR A 77 -7.85 -12.07 -5.70
N SER A 78 -8.89 -12.86 -5.49
CA SER A 78 -8.79 -14.33 -5.46
C SER A 78 -8.87 -14.93 -6.85
N ARG A 79 -8.57 -16.23 -6.97
CA ARG A 79 -8.78 -16.97 -8.22
C ARG A 79 -10.26 -16.94 -8.61
N GLU A 80 -11.16 -17.14 -7.66
CA GLU A 80 -12.61 -17.15 -7.90
C GLU A 80 -13.11 -15.80 -8.44
N ASP A 81 -12.61 -14.68 -7.90
CA ASP A 81 -12.95 -13.34 -8.38
C ASP A 81 -12.57 -13.18 -9.87
N LEU A 82 -11.37 -13.63 -10.25
CA LEU A 82 -10.88 -13.53 -11.63
C LEU A 82 -11.60 -14.51 -12.55
N GLU A 83 -11.92 -15.72 -12.10
CA GLU A 83 -12.70 -16.68 -12.87
C GLU A 83 -14.11 -16.16 -13.14
N ALA A 84 -14.74 -15.50 -12.17
CA ALA A 84 -16.04 -14.85 -12.36
C ALA A 84 -15.96 -13.72 -13.40
N VAL A 85 -14.91 -12.90 -13.36
CA VAL A 85 -14.65 -11.86 -14.38
C VAL A 85 -14.47 -12.48 -15.77
N LYS A 86 -13.69 -13.57 -15.87
CA LYS A 86 -13.48 -14.30 -17.12
C LYS A 86 -14.78 -14.87 -17.67
N ALA A 87 -15.61 -15.47 -16.82
CA ALA A 87 -16.91 -16.02 -17.20
C ALA A 87 -17.89 -14.94 -17.68
N ALA A 88 -17.81 -13.74 -17.10
CA ALA A 88 -18.56 -12.58 -17.55
C ALA A 88 -18.00 -11.93 -18.84
N GLY A 89 -16.88 -12.43 -19.38
CA GLY A 89 -16.19 -11.84 -20.53
C GLY A 89 -15.58 -10.46 -20.24
N GLY A 90 -15.44 -10.11 -18.96
CA GLY A 90 -14.96 -8.81 -18.51
C GLY A 90 -13.43 -8.75 -18.39
N ARG A 91 -12.93 -7.53 -18.18
CA ARG A 91 -11.56 -7.27 -17.75
C ARG A 91 -11.53 -6.24 -16.63
N LEU A 92 -10.59 -6.39 -15.70
CA LEU A 92 -10.36 -5.52 -14.57
C LEU A 92 -9.32 -4.45 -14.91
N ARG A 93 -9.63 -3.21 -14.55
CA ARG A 93 -8.64 -2.14 -14.41
C ARG A 93 -8.41 -1.93 -12.93
N ILE A 94 -7.23 -2.33 -12.45
CA ILE A 94 -6.86 -2.23 -11.04
C ILE A 94 -6.19 -0.88 -10.83
N GLN A 95 -6.80 -0.01 -10.04
CA GLN A 95 -6.32 1.34 -9.75
C GLN A 95 -6.37 1.56 -8.24
N VAL A 96 -5.26 1.37 -7.55
CA VAL A 96 -5.24 1.30 -6.07
C VAL A 96 -4.20 2.25 -5.48
N ILE A 97 -4.58 2.99 -4.44
CA ILE A 97 -3.65 3.62 -3.49
C ILE A 97 -3.63 2.76 -2.22
N GLY A 98 -2.49 2.14 -1.93
CA GLY A 98 -2.34 1.20 -0.82
C GLY A 98 -1.74 -0.12 -1.26
N LEU A 99 -2.44 -1.23 -1.02
CA LEU A 99 -1.97 -2.58 -1.33
C LEU A 99 -2.94 -3.26 -2.29
N ALA A 100 -2.41 -3.79 -3.38
CA ALA A 100 -3.11 -4.76 -4.20
C ALA A 100 -2.44 -6.13 -4.04
N THR A 101 -3.22 -7.15 -3.68
CA THR A 101 -2.77 -8.53 -3.49
C THR A 101 -3.52 -9.42 -4.47
N ILE A 102 -2.79 -10.07 -5.37
CA ILE A 102 -3.30 -11.15 -6.20
C ILE A 102 -2.93 -12.46 -5.50
N ALA A 103 -3.92 -13.33 -5.27
CA ALA A 103 -3.71 -14.58 -4.57
C ALA A 103 -2.68 -15.48 -5.29
N GLU A 104 -1.90 -16.24 -4.50
CA GLU A 104 -0.76 -17.02 -5.03
C GLU A 104 -1.18 -18.15 -5.98
N ASP A 105 -2.41 -18.62 -5.86
CA ASP A 105 -3.00 -19.65 -6.71
C ASP A 105 -3.50 -19.11 -8.05
N VAL A 106 -3.50 -17.80 -8.28
CA VAL A 106 -3.83 -17.24 -9.60
C VAL A 106 -2.77 -17.64 -10.62
N THR A 107 -3.19 -18.26 -11.73
CA THR A 107 -2.27 -18.61 -12.82
C THR A 107 -1.98 -17.39 -13.71
N PRO A 108 -0.81 -17.31 -14.34
CA PRO A 108 -0.47 -16.25 -15.28
C PRO A 108 -1.49 -16.07 -16.42
N GLU A 109 -2.05 -17.17 -16.92
CA GLU A 109 -3.01 -17.18 -18.02
C GLU A 109 -4.36 -16.59 -17.58
N LEU A 110 -4.81 -16.93 -16.37
CA LEU A 110 -6.04 -16.36 -15.81
C LEU A 110 -5.88 -14.86 -15.58
N ALA A 111 -4.75 -14.43 -15.03
CA ALA A 111 -4.44 -13.03 -14.82
C ALA A 111 -4.40 -12.24 -16.15
N LEU A 112 -3.74 -12.79 -17.18
CA LEU A 112 -3.68 -12.18 -18.52
C LEU A 112 -5.03 -12.14 -19.23
N ALA A 113 -5.92 -13.10 -18.98
CA ALA A 113 -7.26 -13.08 -19.56
C ALA A 113 -8.15 -12.00 -18.93
N THR A 114 -7.92 -11.66 -17.66
CA THR A 114 -8.86 -10.92 -16.81
C THR A 114 -8.39 -9.53 -16.40
N ILE A 115 -7.09 -9.22 -16.41
CA ILE A 115 -6.57 -7.94 -15.93
C ILE A 115 -6.10 -7.10 -17.11
N GLU A 116 -6.81 -6.03 -17.45
CA GLU A 116 -6.44 -5.12 -18.55
C GLU A 116 -5.23 -4.25 -18.19
N SER A 117 -5.24 -3.64 -17.01
CA SER A 117 -4.20 -2.73 -16.54
C SER A 117 -4.11 -2.73 -15.01
N ILE A 118 -2.90 -2.49 -14.49
CA ILE A 118 -2.61 -2.33 -13.08
C ILE A 118 -1.89 -1.00 -12.86
N THR A 119 -2.45 -0.16 -12.00
CA THR A 119 -1.82 1.05 -11.46
C THR A 119 -1.93 0.98 -9.95
N VAL A 120 -0.79 0.80 -9.27
CA VAL A 120 -0.76 0.67 -7.80
C VAL A 120 0.21 1.69 -7.23
N LEU A 121 -0.34 2.68 -6.52
CA LEU A 121 0.41 3.63 -5.71
C LEU A 121 0.59 3.06 -4.30
N GLY A 122 1.65 2.29 -4.13
CA GLY A 122 1.97 1.58 -2.88
C GLY A 122 2.65 0.25 -3.17
N ALA A 123 2.04 -0.86 -2.79
CA ALA A 123 2.61 -2.19 -2.95
C ALA A 123 1.72 -3.12 -3.79
N LEU A 124 2.34 -3.91 -4.66
CA LEU A 124 1.70 -5.00 -5.39
C LEU A 124 2.29 -6.34 -4.93
N GLN A 125 1.46 -7.17 -4.31
CA GLN A 125 1.79 -8.53 -3.93
C GLN A 125 1.14 -9.51 -4.92
N ALA A 126 1.95 -10.36 -5.53
CA ALA A 126 1.51 -11.39 -6.47
C ALA A 126 2.66 -12.38 -6.65
N SER A 127 2.34 -13.59 -7.13
CA SER A 127 3.37 -14.58 -7.47
C SER A 127 4.33 -14.04 -8.54
N LYS A 128 5.59 -14.49 -8.52
CA LYS A 128 6.61 -14.05 -9.50
C LYS A 128 6.16 -14.30 -10.94
N ALA A 129 5.50 -15.44 -11.19
CA ALA A 129 4.99 -15.80 -12.50
C ALA A 129 3.89 -14.82 -12.98
N VAL A 130 2.97 -14.44 -12.09
CA VAL A 130 1.92 -13.44 -12.41
C VAL A 130 2.51 -12.05 -12.64
N LYS A 131 3.46 -11.62 -11.80
CA LYS A 131 4.16 -10.33 -12.01
C LYS A 131 4.90 -10.28 -13.34
N ALA A 132 5.55 -11.38 -13.72
CA ALA A 132 6.26 -11.48 -14.99
C ALA A 132 5.28 -11.45 -16.19
N ALA A 133 4.15 -12.14 -16.08
CA ALA A 133 3.15 -12.15 -17.15
C ALA A 133 2.44 -10.80 -17.32
N LEU A 134 2.27 -10.04 -16.24
CA LEU A 134 1.60 -8.73 -16.25
C LEU A 134 2.57 -7.55 -16.42
N SER A 135 3.86 -7.78 -16.71
CA SER A 135 4.87 -6.71 -16.79
C SER A 135 4.45 -5.55 -17.70
N ASP A 136 3.86 -5.88 -18.85
CA ASP A 136 3.48 -4.90 -19.87
C ASP A 136 2.17 -4.16 -19.52
N ARG A 137 1.51 -4.56 -18.41
CA ARG A 137 0.22 -4.02 -17.94
C ARG A 137 0.34 -3.28 -16.62
N ILE A 138 1.52 -3.29 -15.99
CA ILE A 138 1.83 -2.57 -14.75
C ILE A 138 2.38 -1.19 -15.12
N ALA A 139 1.71 -0.14 -14.66
CA ALA A 139 2.13 1.26 -14.78
C ALA A 139 2.75 1.78 -13.48
#